data_AF-A0A3C1RJN8-F1
#
_entry.id   AF-A0A3C1RJN8-F1
#
_cell.length_a   1.000
_cell.length_b   1.000
_cell.length_c   1.000
_cell.angle_alpha   90.00
_cell.angle_beta   90.00
_cell.angle_gamma   90.00
#
_symmetry.space_group_name_H-M   'P 1'
#
loop_
_entity.id
_entity.type
_entity.pdbx_description
1 polymer ?
#
loop_
_entity_poly.entity_id
_entity_poly.type
_entity_poly.pdbx_seq_one_letter_code
_entity_poly.pdbx_strand_id
1 'polypeptide(L)'
;MEKTKLIEARKRRNISQERMADILSMDVSNYNRREKGTAKISLPEWQKIAEVLDVPIEDIFENEESLVFIFNDNSTGNGNGIGNTNNYNIPLSLWESQKKYIDKLEAEIETLKAEIAKYK
;
A
#
# COMPACT_ATOMS: atom_id res chain seq x y z
N MET A 1 -4.61 9.95 -7.19
CA MET A 1 -5.34 8.92 -7.97
C MET A 1 -6.66 8.63 -7.25
N GLU A 2 -7.77 8.51 -7.99
CA GLU A 2 -9.07 8.14 -7.43
C GLU A 2 -9.03 6.71 -6.85
N LYS A 3 -9.70 6.50 -5.71
CA LYS A 3 -9.74 5.22 -4.99
C LYS A 3 -10.85 4.33 -5.54
N THR A 4 -10.62 3.76 -6.71
CA THR A 4 -11.61 2.98 -7.48
C THR A 4 -12.12 1.77 -6.70
N LYS A 5 -11.23 1.01 -6.05
CA LYS A 5 -11.61 -0.18 -5.25
C LYS A 5 -12.52 0.19 -4.09
N LEU A 6 -12.19 1.27 -3.39
CA LEU A 6 -13.02 1.79 -2.29
C LEU A 6 -14.42 2.19 -2.79
N ILE A 7 -14.50 2.94 -3.89
CA ILE A 7 -15.76 3.38 -4.48
C ILE A 7 -16.63 2.18 -4.88
N GLU A 8 -16.04 1.19 -5.53
CA GLU A 8 -16.74 -0.03 -5.95
C GLU A 8 -17.24 -0.83 -4.75
N ALA A 9 -16.42 -0.98 -3.70
CA ALA A 9 -16.81 -1.68 -2.49
C ALA A 9 -18.00 -1.02 -1.79
N ARG A 10 -17.97 0.32 -1.67
CA ARG A 10 -19.09 1.08 -1.12
C ARG A 10 -20.37 0.90 -1.94
N LYS A 11 -20.28 1.00 -3.27
CA LYS A 11 -21.43 0.83 -4.17
C LYS A 11 -22.00 -0.59 -4.10
N ARG A 12 -21.16 -1.61 -3.99
CA ARG A 12 -21.58 -3.01 -3.82
C ARG A 12 -22.37 -3.25 -2.54
N ARG A 13 -22.03 -2.53 -1.47
CA ARG A 13 -22.79 -2.54 -0.20
C ARG A 13 -23.99 -1.59 -0.20
N ASN A 14 -24.24 -0.89 -1.31
CA ASN A 14 -25.33 0.09 -1.48
C ASN A 14 -25.33 1.19 -0.40
N ILE A 15 -24.13 1.65 -0.02
CA ILE A 15 -23.95 2.72 0.98
C ILE A 15 -23.68 4.05 0.25
N SER A 16 -24.38 5.13 0.61
CA SER A 16 -24.13 6.46 0.06
C SER A 16 -22.87 7.09 0.67
N GLN A 17 -22.30 8.10 0.01
CA GLN A 17 -21.19 8.88 0.60
C GLN A 17 -21.63 9.59 1.90
N GLU A 18 -22.87 10.06 1.96
CA GLU A 18 -23.47 10.67 3.15
C GLU A 18 -23.49 9.67 4.31
N ARG A 19 -24.01 8.46 4.07
CA ARG A 19 -24.07 7.42 5.10
C ARG A 19 -22.68 6.99 5.58
N MET A 20 -21.69 6.90 4.69
CA MET A 20 -20.31 6.64 5.12
C MET A 20 -19.74 7.77 5.97
N ALA A 21 -20.01 9.02 5.58
CA ALA A 21 -19.56 10.19 6.31
C ALA A 21 -20.17 10.23 7.73
N ASP A 22 -21.47 9.94 7.85
CA ASP A 22 -22.17 9.84 9.13
C ASP A 22 -21.55 8.76 10.04
N ILE A 23 -21.34 7.55 9.51
CA ILE A 23 -20.77 6.43 10.27
C ILE A 23 -19.34 6.74 10.74
N LEU A 24 -18.54 7.39 9.89
CA LEU A 24 -17.16 7.76 10.21
C LEU A 24 -17.05 9.09 10.97
N SER A 25 -18.18 9.71 11.32
CA SER A 25 -18.24 10.99 12.03
C SER A 25 -17.43 12.09 11.32
N MET A 26 -17.61 12.23 10.01
CA MET A 26 -16.97 13.25 9.18
C MET A 26 -17.97 13.89 8.22
N ASP A 27 -17.59 15.02 7.61
CA ASP A 27 -18.43 15.64 6.58
C ASP A 27 -18.41 14.86 5.26
N VAL A 28 -19.52 14.92 4.52
CA VAL A 28 -19.66 14.31 3.19
C VAL A 28 -18.57 14.77 2.23
N SER A 29 -18.21 16.06 2.28
CA SER A 29 -17.12 16.62 1.48
C SER A 29 -15.75 16.04 1.87
N ASN A 30 -15.53 15.74 3.15
CA ASN A 30 -14.30 15.10 3.63
C ASN A 30 -14.19 13.67 3.07
N TYR A 31 -15.28 12.89 3.18
CA TYR A 31 -15.35 11.55 2.63
C TYR A 31 -15.18 11.53 1.10
N ASN A 32 -15.83 12.43 0.37
CA ASN A 32 -15.68 12.57 -1.08
C ASN A 32 -14.22 12.86 -1.49
N ARG A 33 -13.51 13.70 -0.73
CA ARG A 33 -12.09 14.00 -0.99
C ARG A 33 -11.19 12.78 -0.84
N ARG A 34 -11.53 11.85 0.08
CA ARG A 34 -10.83 10.56 0.27
C ARG A 34 -11.07 9.63 -0.91
N GLU A 35 -12.32 9.47 -1.35
CA GLU A 35 -12.63 8.65 -2.54
C GLU A 35 -11.93 9.20 -3.79
N LYS A 36 -11.89 10.53 -3.97
CA LYS A 36 -11.16 11.18 -5.08
C LYS A 36 -9.64 11.13 -4.96
N GLY A 37 -9.09 10.68 -3.82
CA GLY A 37 -7.65 10.67 -3.56
C GLY A 37 -7.01 12.06 -3.44
N THR A 38 -7.80 13.08 -3.10
CA THR A 38 -7.33 14.45 -2.79
C THR A 38 -7.05 14.65 -1.29
N ALA A 39 -7.46 13.68 -0.47
CA ALA A 39 -7.14 13.59 0.94
C ALA A 39 -6.61 12.19 1.23
N LYS A 40 -5.52 12.11 2.01
CA LYS A 40 -4.95 10.84 2.45
C LYS A 40 -5.89 10.14 3.42
N ILE A 41 -5.91 8.81 3.34
CA ILE A 41 -6.62 7.95 4.28
C ILE A 41 -5.56 7.25 5.13
N SER A 42 -5.58 7.49 6.45
CA SER A 42 -4.67 6.83 7.38
C SER A 42 -5.03 5.36 7.58
N LEU A 43 -4.08 4.53 8.02
CA LEU A 43 -4.33 3.10 8.26
C LEU A 43 -5.49 2.83 9.26
N PRO A 44 -5.63 3.57 10.39
CA PRO A 44 -6.79 3.40 11.27
C PRO A 44 -8.12 3.74 10.60
N GLU A 45 -8.13 4.67 9.65
CA GLU A 45 -9.34 5.01 8.90
C GLU A 45 -9.67 3.95 7.85
N TRP A 46 -8.65 3.36 7.21
CA TRP A 46 -8.84 2.18 6.35
C TRP A 46 -9.46 1.02 7.11
N GLN A 47 -9.01 0.76 8.35
CA GLN A 47 -9.58 -0.27 9.21
C GLN A 47 -11.07 -0.02 9.48
N LYS A 48 -11.44 1.21 9.87
CA LYS A 48 -12.84 1.57 10.10
C LYS A 48 -13.69 1.43 8.83
N ILE A 49 -13.17 1.87 7.69
CA ILE A 49 -13.88 1.75 6.41
C ILE A 49 -14.10 0.26 6.06
N ALA A 50 -13.08 -0.58 6.23
CA ALA A 50 -13.17 -2.02 6.01
C ALA A 50 -14.22 -2.68 6.94
N GLU A 51 -14.25 -2.30 8.21
CA GLU A 51 -15.25 -2.76 9.18
C GLU A 51 -16.68 -2.38 8.75
N VAL A 52 -16.89 -1.12 8.34
CA VAL A 52 -18.22 -0.65 7.90
C VAL A 52 -18.68 -1.31 6.61
N LEU A 53 -17.74 -1.57 5.70
CA LEU A 53 -18.01 -2.24 4.42
C LEU A 53 -18.05 -3.77 4.55
N ASP A 54 -17.69 -4.33 5.71
CA ASP A 54 -17.58 -5.77 5.96
C ASP A 54 -16.73 -6.45 4.87
N VAL A 55 -15.53 -5.92 4.63
CA VAL A 55 -14.57 -6.44 3.64
C VAL A 55 -13.15 -6.40 4.20
N PRO A 56 -12.27 -7.32 3.75
CA PRO A 56 -10.84 -7.21 4.04
C PRO A 56 -10.26 -5.85 3.59
N ILE A 57 -9.27 -5.35 4.32
CA ILE A 57 -8.62 -4.07 3.98
C ILE A 57 -7.95 -4.18 2.61
N GLU A 58 -7.39 -5.34 2.29
CA GLU A 58 -6.69 -5.65 1.03
C GLU A 58 -7.58 -5.45 -0.21
N ASP A 59 -8.89 -5.63 -0.06
CA ASP A 59 -9.87 -5.51 -1.13
C ASP A 59 -10.20 -4.05 -1.47
N ILE A 60 -10.02 -3.13 -0.51
CA ILE A 60 -10.31 -1.70 -0.68
C ILE A 60 -9.06 -0.83 -0.69
N PHE A 61 -7.94 -1.35 -0.19
CA PHE A 61 -6.70 -0.63 -0.06
C PHE A 61 -6.08 -0.42 -1.44
N GLU A 62 -5.97 0.85 -1.80
CA GLU A 62 -5.23 1.30 -2.96
C GLU A 62 -4.09 2.17 -2.46
N ASN A 63 -2.88 1.71 -2.75
CA ASN A 63 -1.68 2.43 -2.35
C ASN A 63 -1.65 3.80 -3.02
N GLU A 64 -1.28 4.84 -2.28
CA GLU A 64 -0.79 6.04 -2.95
C GLU A 64 0.62 5.72 -3.46
N GLU A 65 0.95 6.11 -4.70
CA GLU A 65 2.18 5.74 -5.46
C GLU A 65 3.53 6.07 -4.77
N SER A 66 3.54 6.35 -3.49
CA SER A 66 4.73 6.42 -2.64
C SER A 66 4.70 5.26 -1.65
N LEU A 67 5.04 4.05 -2.12
CA LEU A 67 5.60 3.02 -1.23
C LEU A 67 6.91 3.57 -0.66
N VAL A 68 6.81 4.37 0.39
CA VAL A 68 7.97 4.70 1.23
C VAL A 68 8.16 3.51 2.14
N PHE A 69 9.05 2.60 1.73
CA PHE A 69 9.57 1.60 2.66
C PHE A 69 10.39 2.34 3.71
N ILE A 70 9.81 2.58 4.88
CA ILE A 70 10.53 3.14 6.02
C ILE A 70 11.36 2.00 6.63
N PHE A 71 12.65 1.96 6.31
CA PHE A 71 13.60 1.11 7.01
C PHE A 71 13.99 1.82 8.31
N ASN A 72 13.37 1.43 9.42
CA ASN A 72 13.84 1.86 10.73
C ASN A 72 15.04 0.99 11.11
N ASP A 73 16.25 1.44 10.79
CA ASP A 73 17.46 0.81 11.30
C ASP A 73 17.55 1.12 12.80
N ASN A 74 17.18 0.15 13.65
CA ASN A 74 17.44 0.19 15.09
C ASN A 74 18.93 -0.10 15.36
N SER A 75 19.84 0.59 14.66
CA SER A 75 21.24 0.64 15.03
C SER A 75 21.32 1.25 16.42
N THR A 76 21.40 0.37 17.42
CA THR A 76 21.49 0.72 18.83
C THR A 76 22.94 1.13 19.08
N GLY A 77 23.35 2.24 18.46
CA GLY A 77 24.58 2.93 18.78
C GLY A 77 24.44 3.49 20.18
N ASN A 78 25.16 2.91 21.13
CA ASN A 78 25.21 3.33 22.52
C ASN A 78 25.79 4.77 22.58
N GLY A 79 24.91 5.77 22.53
CA GLY A 79 25.27 7.19 22.57
C GLY A 79 24.08 8.00 23.05
N ASN A 80 24.19 8.55 24.26
CA ASN A 80 23.23 9.45 24.86
C ASN A 80 22.85 10.60 23.91
N GLY A 81 21.57 10.68 23.51
CA GLY A 81 21.00 11.86 22.87
C GLY A 81 19.99 11.52 21.78
N ILE A 82 18.70 11.74 22.08
CA ILE A 82 17.57 11.99 21.15
C ILE A 82 17.62 11.13 19.88
N GLY A 83 16.91 10.00 19.89
CA GLY A 83 16.82 9.05 18.78
C GLY A 83 16.53 9.72 17.44
N ASN A 84 17.60 9.96 16.68
CA ASN A 84 17.51 10.50 15.35
C ASN A 84 17.19 9.33 14.42
N THR A 85 15.90 9.07 14.20
CA THR A 85 15.43 8.11 13.20
C THR A 85 15.84 8.65 11.83
N ASN A 86 16.96 8.16 11.30
CA ASN A 86 17.41 8.47 9.95
C ASN A 86 16.45 7.80 8.96
N ASN A 87 15.50 8.57 8.45
CA ASN A 87 14.55 8.11 7.45
C ASN A 87 15.22 8.07 6.07
N TYR A 88 15.63 6.88 5.64
CA TYR A 88 16.14 6.68 4.28
C TYR A 88 14.98 6.49 3.30
N ASN A 89 14.81 7.44 2.38
CA ASN A 89 13.85 7.30 1.29
C ASN A 89 14.53 6.55 0.14
N ILE A 90 14.04 5.35 -0.20
CA ILE A 90 14.53 4.61 -1.36
C ILE A 90 13.76 5.09 -2.61
N PRO A 91 14.45 5.60 -3.65
CA PRO A 91 13.79 6.01 -4.89
C PRO A 91 13.09 4.83 -5.57
N LEU A 92 11.88 5.06 -6.08
CA LEU A 92 11.09 4.05 -6.80
C LEU A 92 11.86 3.45 -8.00
N SER A 93 12.67 4.25 -8.67
CA SER A 93 13.51 3.80 -9.79
C SER A 93 14.51 2.71 -9.39
N LEU A 94 15.02 2.74 -8.16
CA LEU A 94 15.91 1.68 -7.65
C LEU A 94 15.12 0.39 -7.48
N TRP A 95 13.91 0.46 -6.93
CA TRP A 95 13.03 -0.69 -6.77
C TRP A 95 12.66 -1.33 -8.12
N GLU A 96 12.27 -0.52 -9.10
CA GLU A 96 11.96 -0.99 -10.46
C GLU A 96 13.17 -1.68 -11.09
N SER A 97 14.37 -1.11 -10.92
CA SER A 97 15.60 -1.71 -11.42
C SER A 97 15.92 -3.05 -10.76
N GLN A 98 15.70 -3.17 -9.45
CA GLN A 98 15.91 -4.41 -8.70
C GLN A 98 14.90 -5.48 -9.11
N LYS A 99 13.62 -5.13 -9.22
CA LYS A 99 12.57 -6.05 -9.67
C LYS A 99 12.88 -6.61 -11.06
N LYS A 100 13.22 -5.74 -12.01
CA LYS A 100 13.60 -6.15 -13.36
C LYS A 100 14.79 -7.11 -13.37
N TYR A 101 15.76 -6.91 -12.47
CA TYR A 101 16.91 -7.78 -12.35
C TYR A 101 16.55 -9.16 -11.77
N ILE A 102 15.67 -9.19 -10.76
CA ILE A 102 15.13 -10.44 -10.19
C ILE A 102 14.39 -11.24 -11.27
N ASP A 103 13.48 -10.60 -12.00
CA ASP A 103 12.72 -11.26 -13.08
C ASP A 103 13.66 -11.89 -14.13
N LYS A 104 14.75 -11.20 -14.47
CA LYS A 104 15.77 -11.72 -15.39
C LYS A 104 16.48 -12.95 -14.82
N LEU A 105 16.89 -12.90 -13.56
CA LEU A 105 17.58 -14.01 -12.89
C LEU A 105 16.67 -15.23 -12.74
N GLU A 106 15.41 -15.03 -12.40
CA GLU A 106 14.43 -16.11 -12.27
C GLU A 106 14.21 -16.82 -13.62
N ALA A 107 14.07 -16.05 -14.71
CA ALA A 107 13.97 -16.60 -16.05
C ALA A 107 15.23 -17.39 -16.45
N GLU A 108 16.42 -16.89 -16.14
CA GLU A 108 17.69 -17.58 -16.42
C GLU A 108 17.83 -18.88 -15.60
N ILE A 109 17.38 -18.87 -14.34
CA ILE A 109 17.34 -20.08 -13.52
C ILE A 109 16.38 -21.11 -14.11
N GLU A 110 15.23 -20.69 -14.63
CA GLU A 110 14.26 -21.59 -15.26
C GLU A 110 14.81 -22.24 -16.53
N THR A 111 15.48 -21.45 -17.40
CA THR A 111 16.10 -21.98 -18.62
C THR A 111 17.22 -22.97 -18.29
N LEU A 112 18.10 -22.64 -17.34
CA LEU A 112 19.19 -23.51 -16.90
C LEU A 112 18.65 -24.80 -16.27
N LYS A 113 17.60 -24.73 -15.45
CA LYS A 113 16.94 -25.91 -14.89
C LYS A 113 16.34 -26.80 -15.98
N ALA A 114 15.70 -26.21 -16.99
CA ALA A 114 15.14 -26.95 -18.13
C ALA A 114 16.25 -27.61 -18.98
N GLU A 115 17.39 -26.96 -19.15
CA GLU A 115 18.54 -27.51 -19.86
C GLU A 115 19.16 -28.69 -19.10
N ILE A 116 19.38 -28.56 -17.79
CA ILE A 116 19.86 -29.66 -16.93
C ILE A 116 18.89 -30.85 -16.97
N ALA A 117 17.57 -30.60 -17.01
CA ALA A 117 16.57 -31.65 -17.10
C ALA A 117 16.63 -32.44 -18.42
N LYS A 118 17.17 -31.87 -19.51
CA LYS A 118 17.38 -32.59 -20.79
C LYS A 118 18.53 -33.60 -20.71
N TYR A 119 19.44 -33.44 -19.75
CA TYR A 119 20.60 -34.30 -19.56
C TYR A 119 20.42 -35.32 -18.42
N LYS A 120 19.22 -35.39 -17.83
CA LYS A 120 18.80 -36.45 -16.90
C LYS A 120 17.88 -37.43 -17.61
#